data_AF-A0A8B9F2V5-F1
#
_entry.id   AF-A0A8B9F2V5-F1
#
_cell.length_a   1.000
_cell.length_b   1.000
_cell.length_c   1.000
_cell.angle_alpha   90.00
_cell.angle_beta   90.00
_cell.angle_gamma   90.00
#
_symmetry.space_group_name_H-M   'P 1'
#
loop_
_entity.id
_entity.type
_entity.pdbx_description
1 polymer ?
#
loop_
_entity_poly.entity_id
_entity_poly.type
_entity_poly.pdbx_seq_one_letter_code
_entity_poly.pdbx_strand_id
1 'polypeptide(L)'
;MNYNTVGTERQQDFTFWSTDFMESNSSTVVVTGFGPFRQYLVNSSWEAVKELSKRGLGNNVDLRIMQLPVAYQKAKEQVFKIWTTLQPLLTVHVGLASAAKGLIILEQCGKNKGYQEMDACGFLPEGACCMLDGPEKIESTINMKTLWKSISVEGIGIIFSRDAGR
;
A
#
# COMPACT_ATOMS: atom_id res chain seq x y z
N MET A 1 -39.39 60.99 4.09
CA MET A 1 -40.34 60.37 3.14
C MET A 1 -39.49 59.57 2.18
N ASN A 2 -39.44 58.23 2.13
CA ASN A 2 -40.39 57.12 2.39
C ASN A 2 -41.18 56.65 1.16
N TYR A 3 -40.82 55.46 0.65
CA TYR A 3 -41.66 54.44 -0.06
C TYR A 3 -42.21 54.81 -1.47
N ASN A 4 -42.69 53.92 -2.40
CA ASN A 4 -42.48 52.49 -2.79
C ASN A 4 -43.37 52.20 -4.05
N THR A 5 -43.10 51.34 -5.06
CA THR A 5 -41.85 50.79 -5.64
C THR A 5 -41.93 50.83 -7.20
N VAL A 6 -42.21 49.85 -8.09
CA VAL A 6 -42.31 48.35 -8.15
C VAL A 6 -42.05 47.89 -9.62
N GLY A 7 -41.24 46.84 -9.87
CA GLY A 7 -41.23 46.01 -11.12
C GLY A 7 -40.62 46.59 -12.42
N THR A 8 -40.25 45.80 -13.45
CA THR A 8 -40.14 44.33 -13.57
C THR A 8 -39.23 43.90 -14.76
N GLU A 9 -38.67 42.69 -14.68
CA GLU A 9 -38.20 41.80 -15.79
C GLU A 9 -37.25 42.32 -16.91
N ARG A 10 -36.01 41.80 -16.91
CA ARG A 10 -35.77 40.49 -17.59
C ARG A 10 -34.47 39.81 -17.14
N GLN A 11 -34.45 38.49 -17.33
CA GLN A 11 -33.45 37.55 -16.84
C GLN A 11 -32.56 37.05 -17.99
N GLN A 12 -31.25 36.96 -17.75
CA GLN A 12 -30.35 36.02 -18.46
C GLN A 12 -29.32 35.49 -17.46
N ASP A 13 -29.39 34.20 -17.20
CA ASP A 13 -28.49 33.50 -16.29
C ASP A 13 -27.17 33.16 -16.98
N PHE A 14 -26.05 33.43 -16.29
CA PHE A 14 -24.79 32.73 -16.50
C PHE A 14 -24.20 32.31 -15.17
N THR A 15 -24.91 31.40 -14.49
CA THR A 15 -24.26 30.48 -13.56
C THR A 15 -23.23 29.69 -14.34
N PHE A 16 -21.97 30.12 -14.28
CA PHE A 16 -20.86 29.22 -14.54
C PHE A 16 -20.92 28.11 -13.50
N TRP A 17 -21.51 26.99 -13.90
CA TRP A 17 -21.22 25.71 -13.31
C TRP A 17 -19.74 25.45 -13.58
N SER A 18 -18.89 25.94 -12.69
CA SER A 18 -17.74 25.14 -12.29
C SER A 18 -18.31 23.76 -12.03
N THR A 19 -17.99 22.80 -12.90
CA THR A 19 -18.04 21.41 -12.49
C THR A 19 -17.23 21.36 -11.22
N ASP A 20 -17.86 21.09 -10.09
CA ASP A 20 -17.14 20.81 -8.86
C ASP A 20 -16.07 19.79 -9.25
N PHE A 21 -14.80 20.18 -9.05
CA PHE A 21 -13.76 19.18 -8.94
C PHE A 21 -14.22 18.37 -7.73
N MET A 22 -14.86 17.22 -7.98
CA MET A 22 -15.08 16.20 -6.97
C MET A 22 -13.70 15.65 -6.63
N GLU A 23 -12.99 16.44 -5.84
CA GLU A 23 -11.83 16.08 -5.06
C GLU A 23 -12.25 14.83 -4.30
N SER A 24 -11.85 13.69 -4.86
CA SER A 24 -12.40 12.41 -4.48
C SER A 24 -11.85 12.11 -3.10
N ASN A 25 -12.67 12.35 -2.08
CA ASN A 25 -12.43 12.02 -0.66
C ASN A 25 -12.24 10.50 -0.43
N SER A 26 -12.13 9.72 -1.51
CA SER A 26 -11.57 8.38 -1.54
C SER A 26 -10.13 8.39 -1.02
N SER A 27 -9.92 7.80 0.15
CA SER A 27 -8.58 7.65 0.69
C SER A 27 -7.76 6.72 -0.19
N THR A 28 -6.58 7.17 -0.64
CA THR A 28 -5.68 6.33 -1.45
C THR A 28 -5.06 5.25 -0.56
N VAL A 29 -5.29 3.99 -0.94
CA VAL A 29 -4.73 2.80 -0.28
C VAL A 29 -3.90 2.04 -1.30
N VAL A 30 -2.61 1.88 -1.04
CA VAL A 30 -1.70 1.14 -1.92
C VAL A 30 -1.49 -0.27 -1.36
N VAL A 31 -1.64 -1.29 -2.20
CA VAL A 31 -1.31 -2.67 -1.83
C VAL A 31 -0.33 -3.24 -2.83
N THR A 32 0.80 -3.75 -2.35
CA THR A 32 1.86 -4.29 -3.21
C THR A 32 2.07 -5.78 -2.99
N GLY A 33 2.33 -6.52 -4.05
CA GLY A 33 2.84 -7.90 -3.99
C GLY A 33 4.11 -8.03 -4.81
N PHE A 34 4.95 -9.02 -4.51
CA PHE A 34 6.19 -9.26 -5.26
C PHE A 34 5.93 -10.07 -6.53
N GLY A 35 6.68 -9.76 -7.58
CA GLY A 35 6.70 -10.52 -8.83
C GLY A 35 7.45 -11.86 -8.74
N PRO A 36 7.72 -12.49 -9.90
CA PRO A 36 8.49 -13.73 -10.00
C PRO A 36 9.88 -13.66 -9.34
N PHE A 37 10.39 -14.80 -8.87
CA PHE A 37 11.72 -14.90 -8.25
C PHE A 37 12.42 -16.22 -8.54
N ARG A 38 13.66 -16.17 -9.03
CA ARG A 38 14.46 -17.33 -9.45
C ARG A 38 13.59 -18.24 -10.36
N GLN A 39 13.39 -19.51 -10.03
CA GLN A 39 12.54 -20.45 -10.79
C GLN A 39 11.02 -20.26 -10.60
N TYR A 40 10.56 -19.44 -9.66
CA TYR A 40 9.14 -19.26 -9.33
C TYR A 40 8.51 -18.19 -10.22
N LEU A 41 7.91 -18.63 -11.33
CA LEU A 41 7.20 -17.79 -12.31
C LEU A 41 5.89 -17.18 -11.78
N VAL A 42 5.37 -17.69 -10.67
CA VAL A 42 4.18 -17.18 -9.98
C VAL A 42 4.52 -16.94 -8.51
N ASN A 43 4.14 -15.78 -7.99
CA ASN A 43 4.35 -15.40 -6.59
C ASN A 43 2.99 -15.08 -5.97
N SER A 44 2.59 -15.87 -4.96
CA SER A 44 1.25 -15.80 -4.36
C SER A 44 0.93 -14.44 -3.72
N SER A 45 1.94 -13.66 -3.34
CA SER A 45 1.73 -12.30 -2.85
C SER A 45 1.11 -11.38 -3.92
N TRP A 46 1.57 -11.45 -5.17
CA TRP A 46 0.98 -10.69 -6.26
C TRP A 46 -0.37 -11.26 -6.72
N GLU A 47 -0.55 -12.58 -6.71
CA GLU A 47 -1.84 -13.19 -7.02
C GLU A 47 -2.94 -12.74 -6.04
N ALA A 48 -2.66 -12.77 -4.73
CA ALA A 48 -3.57 -12.28 -3.69
C ALA A 48 -3.93 -10.79 -3.87
N VAL A 49 -2.95 -9.96 -4.26
CA VAL A 49 -3.16 -8.52 -4.50
C VAL A 49 -3.99 -8.24 -5.76
N LYS A 50 -3.85 -9.05 -6.82
CA LYS A 50 -4.76 -9.01 -7.98
C LYS A 50 -6.18 -9.42 -7.61
N GLU A 51 -6.38 -10.47 -6.81
CA GLU A 51 -7.73 -10.87 -6.36
C GLU A 51 -8.38 -9.82 -5.44
N LEU A 52 -7.58 -9.08 -4.66
CA LEU A 52 -8.06 -7.92 -3.90
C LEU A 52 -8.53 -6.79 -4.82
N SER A 53 -7.77 -6.46 -5.88
CA SER A 53 -8.14 -5.42 -6.84
C SER A 53 -9.47 -5.69 -7.54
N LYS A 54 -9.80 -6.95 -7.84
CA LYS A 54 -11.12 -7.33 -8.40
C LYS A 54 -12.29 -7.14 -7.43
N ARG A 55 -12.02 -7.11 -6.12
CA ARG A 55 -13.03 -6.98 -5.05
C ARG A 55 -13.19 -5.53 -4.58
N GLY A 56 -12.12 -4.73 -4.66
CA GLY A 56 -12.09 -3.37 -4.16
C GLY A 56 -12.14 -3.28 -2.62
N LEU A 57 -12.25 -2.05 -2.12
CA LEU A 57 -12.39 -1.72 -0.69
C LEU A 57 -13.60 -0.81 -0.41
N GLY A 58 -14.58 -0.80 -1.33
CA GLY A 58 -15.73 0.10 -1.31
C GLY A 58 -15.45 1.45 -1.97
N ASN A 59 -16.51 2.21 -2.25
CA ASN A 59 -16.47 3.40 -3.13
C ASN A 59 -15.67 4.58 -2.56
N ASN A 60 -15.36 4.57 -1.26
CA ASN A 60 -14.64 5.65 -0.56
C ASN A 60 -13.13 5.34 -0.41
N VAL A 61 -12.59 4.42 -1.20
CA VAL A 61 -11.17 4.02 -1.16
C VAL A 61 -10.64 3.87 -2.58
N ASP A 62 -9.60 4.63 -2.91
CA ASP A 62 -8.87 4.46 -4.16
C ASP A 62 -7.80 3.38 -3.96
N LEU A 63 -8.15 2.14 -4.31
CA LEU A 63 -7.26 0.98 -4.21
C LEU A 63 -6.29 0.94 -5.40
N ARG A 64 -5.03 1.30 -5.15
CA ARG A 64 -3.94 1.16 -6.11
C ARG A 64 -3.17 -0.12 -5.85
N ILE A 65 -3.00 -0.98 -6.85
CA ILE A 65 -2.14 -2.17 -6.75
C ILE A 65 -0.86 -2.04 -7.57
N MET A 66 0.27 -2.45 -7.01
CA MET A 66 1.57 -2.40 -7.69
C MET A 66 2.42 -3.65 -7.45
N GLN A 67 3.00 -4.19 -8.53
CA GLN A 67 3.91 -5.33 -8.46
C GLN A 67 5.33 -4.82 -8.20
N LEU A 68 5.96 -5.28 -7.11
CA LEU A 68 7.35 -4.98 -6.82
C LEU A 68 8.27 -6.05 -7.43
N PRO A 69 9.39 -5.69 -8.09
CA PRO A 69 10.39 -6.65 -8.50
C PRO A 69 11.14 -7.17 -7.27
N VAL A 70 11.55 -8.44 -7.26
CA VAL A 70 12.44 -8.99 -6.22
C VAL A 70 13.89 -8.60 -6.52
N ALA A 71 14.15 -7.30 -6.55
CA ALA A 71 15.47 -6.69 -6.80
C ALA A 71 15.61 -5.42 -5.94
N TYR A 72 16.62 -5.36 -5.07
CA TYR A 72 16.68 -4.40 -3.94
C TYR A 72 16.53 -2.95 -4.39
N GLN A 73 17.38 -2.52 -5.33
CA GLN A 73 17.38 -1.15 -5.85
C GLN A 73 16.07 -0.79 -6.58
N LYS A 74 15.54 -1.71 -7.40
CA LYS A 74 14.31 -1.46 -8.17
C LYS A 74 13.06 -1.45 -7.28
N ALA A 75 13.03 -2.27 -6.22
CA ALA A 75 11.95 -2.23 -5.23
C ALA A 75 11.98 -0.90 -4.45
N LYS A 76 13.15 -0.47 -4.00
CA LYS A 76 13.39 0.83 -3.34
C LYS A 76 12.94 2.01 -4.20
N GLU A 77 13.27 2.02 -5.50
CA GLU A 77 12.81 3.04 -6.45
C GLU A 77 11.28 3.06 -6.61
N GLN A 78 10.62 1.90 -6.69
CA GLN A 78 9.15 1.83 -6.83
C GLN A 78 8.43 2.25 -5.54
N VAL A 79 8.95 1.87 -4.37
CA VAL A 79 8.44 2.35 -3.07
C VAL A 79 8.60 3.86 -2.94
N PHE A 80 9.76 4.42 -3.31
CA PHE A 80 9.95 5.87 -3.29
C PHE A 80 8.97 6.61 -4.24
N LYS A 81 8.71 6.05 -5.43
CA LYS A 81 7.69 6.57 -6.36
C LYS A 81 6.28 6.52 -5.79
N ILE A 82 5.88 5.43 -5.13
CA ILE A 82 4.57 5.34 -4.46
C ILE A 82 4.39 6.48 -3.45
N TRP A 83 5.37 6.70 -2.56
CA TRP A 83 5.27 7.72 -1.52
C TRP A 83 5.24 9.14 -2.09
N THR A 84 6.07 9.43 -3.11
CA THR A 84 6.17 10.76 -3.71
C THR A 84 5.04 11.11 -4.68
N THR A 85 4.40 10.13 -5.32
CA THR A 85 3.37 10.38 -6.36
C THR A 85 1.93 10.04 -5.93
N LEU A 86 1.72 9.09 -5.01
CA LEU A 86 0.39 8.64 -4.59
C LEU A 86 0.00 9.10 -3.19
N GLN A 87 0.96 9.55 -2.37
CA GLN A 87 0.77 10.02 -0.98
C GLN A 87 -0.26 9.20 -0.17
N PRO A 88 -0.12 7.86 -0.11
CA PRO A 88 -1.18 6.98 0.36
C PRO A 88 -1.46 7.14 1.86
N LEU A 89 -2.74 7.10 2.25
CA LEU A 89 -3.16 7.05 3.66
C LEU A 89 -2.69 5.75 4.34
N LEU A 90 -2.65 4.66 3.57
CA LEU A 90 -2.22 3.33 4.00
C LEU A 90 -1.49 2.63 2.86
N THR A 91 -0.32 2.05 3.16
CA THR A 91 0.31 1.06 2.28
C THR A 91 0.40 -0.29 2.98
N VAL A 92 0.03 -1.36 2.27
CA VAL A 92 0.20 -2.75 2.72
C VAL A 92 1.15 -3.48 1.77
N HIS A 93 2.27 -3.96 2.29
CA HIS A 93 3.21 -4.81 1.56
C HIS A 93 2.93 -6.28 1.85
N VAL A 94 2.59 -7.05 0.82
CA VAL A 94 2.36 -8.49 0.88
C VAL A 94 3.61 -9.22 0.39
N GLY A 95 4.14 -10.12 1.22
CA GLY A 95 5.28 -10.99 0.89
C GLY A 95 4.88 -12.47 0.86
N LEU A 96 5.83 -13.33 0.45
CA LEU A 96 5.71 -14.78 0.50
C LEU A 96 6.71 -15.34 1.50
N ALA A 97 6.23 -15.82 2.65
CA ALA A 97 7.01 -16.67 3.55
C ALA A 97 6.83 -18.14 3.10
N SER A 98 7.84 -18.72 2.43
CA SER A 98 7.74 -20.03 1.77
C SER A 98 7.42 -21.21 2.71
N ALA A 99 7.77 -21.11 3.98
CA ALA A 99 7.45 -22.11 5.01
C ALA A 99 6.01 -21.97 5.58
N ALA A 100 5.36 -20.82 5.39
CA ALA A 100 4.10 -20.45 6.03
C ALA A 100 2.87 -21.02 5.31
N LYS A 101 2.69 -22.34 5.35
CA LYS A 101 1.50 -23.01 4.80
C LYS A 101 0.28 -22.82 5.70
N GLY A 102 -0.82 -22.32 5.15
CA GLY A 102 -2.07 -22.09 5.89
C GLY A 102 -1.97 -21.02 6.98
N LEU A 103 -1.05 -20.06 6.82
CA LEU A 103 -0.67 -19.11 7.86
C LEU A 103 -0.51 -17.69 7.30
N ILE A 104 -1.17 -16.71 7.93
CA ILE A 104 -0.93 -15.28 7.72
C ILE A 104 0.02 -14.77 8.82
N ILE A 105 1.07 -14.05 8.42
CA ILE A 105 2.05 -13.46 9.34
C ILE A 105 1.92 -11.93 9.28
N LEU A 106 1.61 -11.32 10.41
CA LEU A 106 1.47 -9.88 10.58
C LEU A 106 2.78 -9.28 11.12
N GLU A 107 3.62 -8.80 10.22
CA GLU A 107 4.92 -8.24 10.59
C GLU A 107 4.80 -6.92 11.37
N GLN A 108 5.43 -6.87 12.54
CA GLN A 108 5.39 -5.72 13.43
C GLN A 108 6.52 -4.72 13.17
N CYS A 109 7.63 -5.13 12.56
CA CYS A 109 8.77 -4.26 12.31
C CYS A 109 9.65 -4.72 11.14
N GLY A 110 10.25 -3.75 10.44
CA GLY A 110 11.33 -3.98 9.47
C GLY A 110 12.69 -3.76 10.12
N LYS A 111 13.67 -4.61 9.84
CA LYS A 111 15.08 -4.47 10.28
C LYS A 111 15.94 -3.97 9.13
N ASN A 112 16.81 -3.00 9.39
CA ASN A 112 17.60 -2.35 8.35
C ASN A 112 18.87 -3.13 7.97
N LYS A 113 19.52 -3.83 8.91
CA LYS A 113 20.80 -4.53 8.70
C LYS A 113 20.64 -6.05 8.73
N GLY A 114 21.47 -6.76 7.98
CA GLY A 114 21.61 -8.22 8.01
C GLY A 114 21.14 -8.96 6.76
N TYR A 115 21.12 -8.28 5.61
CA TYR A 115 20.83 -8.89 4.30
C TYR A 115 22.01 -9.74 3.86
N GLN A 116 21.77 -11.02 3.53
CA GLN A 116 22.82 -11.99 3.15
C GLN A 116 22.55 -12.71 1.83
N GLU A 117 21.32 -12.68 1.31
CA GLU A 117 20.99 -13.30 0.01
C GLU A 117 21.09 -12.31 -1.16
N MET A 118 21.44 -12.85 -2.33
CA MET A 118 21.37 -12.12 -3.60
C MET A 118 19.93 -12.08 -4.14
N ASP A 119 19.55 -10.93 -4.69
CA ASP A 119 18.27 -10.70 -5.33
C ASP A 119 18.14 -11.37 -6.72
N ALA A 120 17.01 -11.15 -7.42
CA ALA A 120 16.75 -11.71 -8.75
C ALA A 120 17.72 -11.24 -9.85
N CYS A 121 18.50 -10.19 -9.59
CA CYS A 121 19.51 -9.64 -10.49
C CYS A 121 20.94 -9.99 -10.03
N GLY A 122 21.12 -10.77 -8.96
CA GLY A 122 22.43 -11.18 -8.45
C GLY A 122 23.09 -10.18 -7.49
N PHE A 123 22.38 -9.14 -7.04
CA PHE A 123 22.94 -8.10 -6.17
C PHE A 123 22.64 -8.36 -4.69
N LEU A 124 23.63 -8.04 -3.85
CA LEU A 124 23.51 -7.87 -2.41
C LEU A 124 23.52 -6.35 -2.11
N PRO A 125 22.73 -5.83 -1.16
CA PRO A 125 22.71 -4.39 -0.93
C PRO A 125 23.94 -3.91 -0.17
N GLU A 126 24.34 -2.66 -0.41
CA GLU A 126 25.53 -2.06 0.20
C GLU A 126 25.47 -2.09 1.74
N GLY A 127 26.61 -2.38 2.38
CA GLY A 127 26.69 -2.52 3.83
C GLY A 127 25.80 -3.64 4.43
N ALA A 128 25.29 -4.57 3.60
CA ALA A 128 24.30 -5.57 3.99
C ALA A 128 23.03 -4.95 4.63
N CYS A 129 22.61 -3.77 4.15
CA CYS A 129 21.51 -3.00 4.71
C CYS A 129 20.54 -2.42 3.67
N CYS A 130 19.31 -2.10 4.08
CA CYS A 130 18.29 -1.52 3.18
C CYS A 130 18.55 -0.03 2.87
N MET A 131 19.00 0.71 3.89
CA MET A 131 19.32 2.14 3.85
C MET A 131 20.55 2.39 4.74
N LEU A 132 21.67 2.88 4.17
CA LEU A 132 22.92 3.11 4.90
C LEU A 132 22.71 3.93 6.18
N ASP A 133 22.11 5.11 6.04
CA ASP A 133 21.80 6.04 7.14
C ASP A 133 20.41 5.80 7.77
N GLY A 134 19.80 4.65 7.51
CA GLY A 134 18.48 4.29 8.04
C GLY A 134 18.52 3.84 9.50
N PRO A 135 17.45 4.10 10.29
CA PRO A 135 17.34 3.57 11.65
C PRO A 135 17.43 2.05 11.63
N GLU A 136 18.04 1.43 12.65
CA GLU A 136 18.29 -0.02 12.66
C GLU A 136 17.03 -0.89 12.52
N LYS A 137 15.89 -0.33 12.92
CA LYS A 137 14.56 -0.94 12.84
C LYS A 137 13.50 0.15 12.75
N ILE A 138 12.47 -0.09 11.94
CA ILE A 138 11.22 0.67 11.95
C ILE A 138 10.08 -0.20 12.51
N GLU A 139 9.26 0.36 13.40
CA GLU A 139 8.06 -0.28 13.92
C GLU A 139 6.86 0.04 12.99
N SER A 140 5.94 -0.90 12.82
CA SER A 140 4.72 -0.68 12.04
C SER A 140 3.76 0.26 12.80
N THR A 141 3.15 1.19 12.07
CA THR A 141 2.08 2.06 12.60
C THR A 141 0.78 1.29 12.87
N ILE A 142 0.60 0.12 12.27
CA ILE A 142 -0.55 -0.75 12.49
C ILE A 142 -0.33 -1.59 13.74
N ASN A 143 -1.24 -1.49 14.71
CA ASN A 143 -1.22 -2.36 15.90
C ASN A 143 -1.64 -3.80 15.53
N MET A 144 -0.68 -4.61 15.08
CA MET A 144 -0.90 -6.00 14.69
C MET A 144 -1.49 -6.87 15.80
N LYS A 145 -1.31 -6.53 17.08
CA LYS A 145 -1.92 -7.25 18.22
C LYS A 145 -3.41 -6.97 18.35
N THR A 146 -3.88 -5.80 17.92
CA THR A 146 -5.32 -5.51 17.77
C THR A 146 -5.85 -6.17 16.51
N LEU A 147 -5.15 -6.04 15.37
CA LEU A 147 -5.56 -6.62 14.09
C LEU A 147 -5.71 -8.15 14.16
N TRP A 148 -4.78 -8.83 14.83
CA TRP A 148 -4.82 -10.27 15.11
C TRP A 148 -6.04 -10.70 15.94
N LYS A 149 -6.60 -9.84 16.79
CA LYS A 149 -7.83 -10.13 17.54
C LYS A 149 -9.10 -9.90 16.73
N SER A 150 -9.06 -9.04 15.71
CA SER A 150 -10.22 -8.67 14.91
C SER A 150 -10.37 -9.44 13.60
N ILE A 151 -9.36 -10.25 13.22
CA ILE A 151 -9.42 -11.12 12.05
C ILE A 151 -9.41 -12.58 12.50
N SER A 152 -10.35 -13.35 11.98
CA SER A 152 -10.32 -14.82 11.97
C SER A 152 -10.74 -15.29 10.58
N VAL A 153 -10.07 -16.31 10.05
CA VAL A 153 -10.40 -16.92 8.76
C VAL A 153 -10.35 -18.44 8.93
N GLU A 154 -11.43 -19.12 8.54
CA GLU A 154 -11.56 -20.56 8.73
C GLU A 154 -10.44 -21.32 8.00
N GLY A 155 -9.81 -22.28 8.69
CA GLY A 155 -8.70 -23.07 8.16
C GLY A 155 -7.36 -22.32 7.99
N ILE A 156 -7.27 -21.04 8.35
CA ILE A 156 -6.05 -20.23 8.23
C ILE A 156 -5.62 -19.70 9.60
N GLY A 157 -4.43 -20.09 10.04
CA GLY A 157 -3.80 -19.52 11.23
C GLY A 157 -3.36 -18.07 10.99
N ILE A 158 -3.37 -17.26 12.04
CA ILE A 158 -2.83 -15.90 12.00
C ILE A 158 -1.89 -15.72 13.19
N ILE A 159 -0.69 -15.19 12.93
CA ILE A 159 0.29 -14.81 13.95
C ILE A 159 0.82 -13.39 13.68
N PHE A 160 1.51 -12.81 14.65
CA PHE A 160 2.33 -11.61 14.45
C PHE A 160 3.81 -11.96 14.62
N SER A 161 4.69 -11.21 13.96
CA SER A 161 6.13 -11.47 13.90
C SER A 161 6.95 -10.20 14.14
N ARG A 162 8.19 -10.39 14.58
CA ARG A 162 9.20 -9.34 14.86
C ARG A 162 10.40 -9.46 13.90
N ASP A 163 10.22 -10.20 12.80
CA ASP A 163 11.28 -10.56 11.87
C ASP A 163 10.72 -10.98 10.50
N ALA A 164 10.62 -10.01 9.59
CA ALA A 164 10.18 -10.23 8.20
C ALA A 164 11.22 -10.93 7.29
N GLY A 165 12.31 -11.47 7.85
CA GLY A 165 13.51 -11.87 7.10
C GLY A 165 14.37 -10.68 6.65
N ARG A 166 15.51 -10.98 6.02
CA ARG A 166 16.45 -10.13 5.26
C ARG A 166 17.21 -11.04 4.28
#